data_AF-A0A962CK68-F1
#
_entry.id   AF-A0A962CK68-F1
#
_cell.length_a   1.000
_cell.length_b   1.000
_cell.length_c   1.000
_cell.angle_alpha   90.00
_cell.angle_beta   90.00
_cell.angle_gamma   90.00
#
_symmetry.space_group_name_H-M   'P 1'
#
loop_
_entity.id
_entity.type
_entity.pdbx_description
1 polymer ?
#
loop_
_entity_poly.entity_id
_entity_poly.type
_entity_poly.pdbx_seq_one_letter_code
_entity_poly.pdbx_strand_id
1 'polypeptide(L)'
;MGIIRFSTLLIGVSMLFACGGGSNTGSDLGSNPGTPAGNGDSGCAGSCANASSFLTVEDIQKIIAQAVNEAQAQGMPATITVIDRVGNVLAAYRMTGAPRTQRVDSGRGVVGGLEGLSIPSELTAIAKAITSVYFSSEGNAFASRTAGQLA
;
A
#
# COMPACT_ATOMS: atom_id res chain seq x y z
N MET A 1 -56.85 12.12 27.36
CA MET A 1 -56.59 13.15 26.33
C MET A 1 -55.10 13.49 26.36
N GLY A 2 -54.40 13.38 25.23
CA GLY A 2 -53.01 13.82 25.06
C GLY A 2 -51.96 12.72 25.30
N ILE A 3 -51.94 11.59 24.60
CA ILE A 3 -51.69 11.41 23.15
C ILE A 3 -50.24 11.86 22.80
N ILE A 4 -49.39 10.85 22.57
CA ILE A 4 -48.09 10.84 21.86
C ILE A 4 -46.85 11.21 22.69
N ARG A 5 -46.49 10.30 23.59
CA ARG A 5 -45.10 9.93 23.90
C ARG A 5 -44.62 8.90 22.86
N PHE A 6 -44.27 9.30 21.64
CA PHE A 6 -43.73 8.34 20.65
C PHE A 6 -42.96 9.01 19.49
N SER A 7 -42.50 10.25 19.65
CA SER A 7 -41.92 11.05 18.55
C SER A 7 -40.39 11.14 18.54
N THR A 8 -39.68 10.41 19.40
CA THR A 8 -38.20 10.42 19.42
C THR A 8 -37.57 9.03 19.31
N LEU A 9 -38.36 8.00 18.96
CA LEU A 9 -37.88 6.62 18.76
C LEU A 9 -38.08 6.12 17.31
N LEU A 10 -38.24 7.01 16.33
CA LEU A 10 -38.49 6.62 14.93
C LEU A 10 -37.51 7.19 13.89
N ILE A 11 -36.39 7.77 14.32
CA ILE A 11 -35.29 8.24 13.43
C ILE A 11 -33.97 7.50 13.74
N GLY A 12 -34.07 6.33 14.39
CA GLY A 12 -32.91 5.54 14.83
C GLY A 12 -32.76 4.17 14.16
N VAL A 13 -33.54 3.87 13.11
CA VAL A 13 -33.63 2.51 12.54
C VAL A 13 -33.71 2.57 11.01
N SER A 14 -32.71 3.15 10.32
CA SER A 14 -32.66 3.07 8.83
C SER A 14 -31.28 3.17 8.16
N MET A 15 -30.15 3.08 8.88
CA MET A 15 -28.82 3.09 8.23
C MET A 15 -27.90 1.95 8.67
N LEU A 16 -28.44 0.72 8.71
CA LEU A 16 -27.64 -0.50 8.97
C LEU A 16 -27.65 -1.52 7.82
N PHE A 17 -28.09 -1.14 6.62
CA PHE A 17 -27.99 -1.97 5.42
C PHE A 17 -27.12 -1.32 4.34
N ALA A 18 -25.81 -1.26 4.59
CA ALA A 18 -24.82 -1.08 3.52
C ALA A 18 -23.42 -1.51 3.97
N CYS A 19 -23.30 -2.73 4.49
CA CYS A 19 -22.03 -3.46 4.49
C CYS A 19 -22.32 -4.87 3.96
N GLY A 20 -22.70 -4.94 2.68
CA GLY A 20 -22.74 -6.18 1.91
C GLY A 20 -21.32 -6.49 1.45
N GLY A 21 -20.59 -7.26 2.25
CA GLY A 21 -19.31 -7.84 1.87
C GLY A 21 -19.54 -8.89 0.78
N GLY A 22 -19.10 -8.57 -0.43
CA GLY A 22 -19.27 -9.40 -1.59
C GLY A 22 -18.14 -10.38 -1.81
N SER A 23 -18.35 -11.63 -1.41
CA SER A 23 -17.51 -12.75 -1.80
C SER A 23 -17.72 -13.06 -3.28
N ASN A 24 -16.66 -12.98 -4.08
CA ASN A 24 -16.58 -13.65 -5.38
C ASN A 24 -16.17 -15.10 -5.13
N THR A 25 -17.03 -15.84 -4.43
CA THR A 25 -16.98 -17.29 -4.56
C THR A 25 -17.43 -17.57 -5.99
N GLY A 26 -16.49 -17.97 -6.85
CA GLY A 26 -16.77 -18.90 -7.94
C GLY A 26 -17.32 -20.13 -7.27
N SER A 27 -18.61 -20.07 -6.99
CA SER A 27 -19.20 -20.92 -6.03
C SER A 27 -19.90 -22.03 -6.78
N ASP A 28 -19.63 -23.25 -6.35
CA ASP A 28 -20.75 -23.99 -5.80
C ASP A 28 -21.25 -23.21 -4.55
N LEU A 29 -22.11 -22.22 -4.82
CA LEU A 29 -22.94 -21.32 -3.98
C LEU A 29 -22.35 -20.20 -3.06
N GLY A 30 -22.43 -18.95 -3.57
CA GLY A 30 -22.25 -17.68 -2.86
C GLY A 30 -22.56 -16.50 -3.78
N SER A 31 -23.74 -15.91 -3.58
CA SER A 31 -24.36 -14.89 -4.44
C SER A 31 -24.09 -13.49 -3.91
N ASN A 32 -23.16 -12.75 -4.54
CA ASN A 32 -23.06 -11.31 -4.32
C ASN A 32 -23.45 -10.54 -5.59
N PRO A 33 -24.32 -9.51 -5.51
CA PRO A 33 -24.63 -8.66 -6.66
C PRO A 33 -23.36 -7.94 -7.12
N GLY A 34 -23.08 -7.98 -8.43
CA GLY A 34 -21.93 -7.34 -9.02
C GLY A 34 -21.82 -5.86 -8.63
N THR A 35 -20.59 -5.41 -8.37
CA THR A 35 -20.30 -4.00 -8.07
C THR A 35 -20.68 -3.11 -9.25
N PRO A 36 -21.16 -1.87 -8.99
CA PRO A 36 -21.45 -0.91 -10.05
C PRO A 36 -20.21 -0.65 -10.92
N ALA A 37 -20.42 -0.53 -12.24
CA ALA A 37 -19.36 -0.23 -13.18
C ALA A 37 -18.69 1.12 -12.82
N GLY A 38 -17.41 1.09 -12.47
CA GLY A 38 -16.64 2.31 -12.22
C GLY A 38 -15.39 2.18 -11.35
N ASN A 39 -15.26 1.12 -10.53
CA ASN A 39 -14.11 0.98 -9.62
C ASN A 39 -13.26 -0.23 -10.04
N GLY A 40 -12.06 0.08 -10.55
CA GLY A 40 -11.15 -0.86 -11.21
C GLY A 40 -10.45 -1.84 -10.27
N ASP A 41 -11.14 -2.91 -9.91
CA ASP A 41 -10.45 -4.18 -9.68
C ASP A 41 -10.68 -5.08 -10.91
N SER A 42 -9.64 -5.25 -11.72
CA SER A 42 -9.74 -5.91 -13.03
C SER A 42 -9.79 -7.44 -12.95
N GLY A 43 -10.20 -8.02 -11.82
CA GLY A 43 -10.32 -9.48 -11.67
C GLY A 43 -9.00 -10.20 -11.89
N CYS A 44 -7.90 -9.63 -11.37
CA CYS A 44 -6.58 -10.10 -11.71
C CYS A 44 -6.17 -11.37 -10.95
N ALA A 45 -6.24 -12.52 -11.61
CA ALA A 45 -5.85 -13.82 -11.07
C ALA A 45 -4.36 -14.17 -11.33
N GLY A 46 -3.46 -13.18 -11.28
CA GLY A 46 -2.02 -13.41 -11.46
C GLY A 46 -1.53 -13.51 -12.90
N SER A 47 -2.15 -12.78 -13.85
CA SER A 47 -1.58 -12.61 -15.20
C SER A 47 -1.89 -11.26 -15.86
N CYS A 48 -2.01 -10.18 -15.08
CA CYS A 48 -2.47 -8.87 -15.63
C CYS A 48 -1.36 -7.92 -16.01
N ALA A 49 -0.13 -8.24 -15.66
CA ALA A 49 1.04 -7.54 -16.14
C ALA A 49 1.72 -8.40 -17.22
N ASN A 50 1.79 -7.87 -18.44
CA ASN A 50 2.53 -8.48 -19.54
C ASN A 50 3.77 -7.63 -19.89
N ALA A 51 4.53 -8.01 -20.93
CA ALA A 51 5.72 -7.27 -21.34
C ALA A 51 5.45 -5.80 -21.73
N SER A 52 4.19 -5.41 -21.98
CA SER A 52 3.78 -4.02 -22.22
C SER A 52 3.32 -3.28 -20.96
N SER A 53 3.33 -3.93 -19.80
CA SER A 53 3.00 -3.30 -18.52
C SER A 53 4.28 -2.77 -17.86
N PHE A 54 4.56 -1.48 -18.06
CA PHE A 54 5.73 -0.81 -17.50
C PHE A 54 5.33 0.55 -16.93
N LEU A 55 6.13 1.04 -15.98
CA LEU A 55 6.00 2.40 -15.47
C LEU A 55 6.65 3.36 -16.47
N THR A 56 5.89 4.36 -16.93
CA THR A 56 6.44 5.46 -17.72
C THR A 56 7.22 6.42 -16.83
N VAL A 57 7.99 7.32 -17.43
CA VAL A 57 8.73 8.36 -16.68
C VAL A 57 7.75 9.27 -15.95
N GLU A 58 6.63 9.62 -16.60
CA GLU A 58 5.56 10.43 -16.03
C GLU A 58 4.92 9.73 -14.82
N ASP A 59 4.68 8.42 -14.90
CA ASP A 59 4.15 7.64 -13.77
C ASP A 59 5.12 7.64 -12.59
N ILE A 60 6.42 7.42 -12.84
CA ILE A 60 7.46 7.44 -11.80
C ILE A 60 7.51 8.81 -11.11
N GLN A 61 7.49 9.89 -11.89
CA GLN A 61 7.47 11.26 -11.35
C GLN A 61 6.23 11.51 -10.49
N LYS A 62 5.05 11.06 -10.95
CA LYS A 62 3.81 11.19 -10.19
C LYS A 62 3.85 10.42 -8.88
N ILE A 63 4.34 9.17 -8.89
CA ILE A 63 4.50 8.34 -7.70
C ILE A 63 5.44 9.01 -6.69
N ILE A 64 6.59 9.51 -7.15
CA ILE A 64 7.54 10.22 -6.29
C ILE A 64 6.90 11.48 -5.71
N ALA A 65 6.18 12.27 -6.52
CA ALA A 65 5.52 13.48 -6.04
C ALA A 65 4.46 13.18 -4.96
N GLN A 66 3.67 12.12 -5.13
CA GLN A 66 2.71 11.68 -4.13
C GLN A 66 3.40 11.23 -2.83
N ALA A 67 4.47 10.45 -2.93
CA ALA A 67 5.25 10.02 -1.77
C ALA A 67 5.91 11.20 -1.04
N VAL A 68 6.41 12.19 -1.78
CA VAL A 68 6.97 13.43 -1.22
C VAL A 68 5.89 14.22 -0.48
N ASN A 69 4.70 14.38 -1.07
CA ASN A 69 3.59 15.09 -0.43
C ASN A 69 3.17 14.43 0.89
N GLU A 70 3.08 13.09 0.92
CA GLU A 70 2.77 12.35 2.15
C GLU A 70 3.88 12.51 3.19
N ALA A 71 5.15 12.36 2.79
CA ALA A 71 6.29 12.53 3.69
C ALA A 71 6.34 13.95 4.30
N GLN A 72 5.97 14.96 3.51
CA GLN A 72 5.82 16.34 3.99
C GLN A 72 4.64 16.51 4.95
N ALA A 73 3.49 15.92 4.64
CA ALA A 73 2.31 15.94 5.52
C ALA A 73 2.60 15.28 6.88
N GLN A 74 3.42 14.24 6.90
CA GLN A 74 3.89 13.56 8.11
C GLN A 74 5.04 14.30 8.82
N GLY A 75 5.59 15.36 8.22
CA GLY A 75 6.75 16.07 8.76
C GLY A 75 8.03 15.22 8.82
N MET A 76 8.11 14.15 8.04
CA MET A 76 9.22 13.19 8.04
C MET A 76 9.82 13.08 6.63
N PRO A 77 10.84 13.89 6.29
CA PRO A 77 11.53 13.78 5.01
C PRO A 77 12.13 12.39 4.80
N ALA A 78 11.90 11.82 3.63
CA ALA A 78 12.22 10.43 3.32
C ALA A 78 13.14 10.26 2.11
N THR A 79 13.71 9.06 1.99
CA THR A 79 14.35 8.56 0.77
C THR A 79 13.39 7.58 0.10
N ILE A 80 13.05 7.85 -1.15
CA ILE A 80 12.04 7.15 -1.94
C ILE A 80 12.76 6.39 -3.06
N THR A 81 12.43 5.12 -3.24
CA THR A 81 12.95 4.31 -4.34
C THR A 81 11.79 3.66 -5.08
N VAL A 82 11.84 3.75 -6.41
CA VAL A 82 10.89 3.10 -7.31
C VAL A 82 11.63 2.03 -8.08
N ILE A 83 11.06 0.84 -8.10
CA ILE A 83 11.60 -0.33 -8.81
C ILE A 83 10.50 -0.95 -9.67
N ASP A 84 10.89 -1.72 -10.67
CA ASP A 84 9.94 -2.53 -11.43
C ASP A 84 9.69 -3.90 -10.76
N ARG A 85 8.79 -4.68 -11.36
CA ARG A 85 8.42 -6.03 -10.93
C ARG A 85 9.59 -7.02 -10.91
N VAL A 86 10.64 -6.80 -11.69
CA VAL A 86 11.81 -7.72 -11.75
C VAL A 86 12.91 -7.28 -10.78
N GLY A 87 12.77 -6.08 -10.19
CA GLY A 87 13.73 -5.50 -9.27
C GLY A 87 14.72 -4.54 -9.92
N ASN A 88 14.48 -4.12 -11.17
CA ASN A 88 15.26 -3.05 -11.77
C ASN A 88 14.92 -1.73 -11.05
N VAL A 89 15.95 -0.98 -10.67
CA VAL A 89 15.77 0.33 -10.03
C VAL A 89 15.44 1.35 -11.11
N LEU A 90 14.26 1.94 -11.02
CA LEU A 90 13.78 2.97 -11.95
C LEU A 90 14.09 4.38 -11.46
N ALA A 91 14.04 4.60 -10.13
CA ALA A 91 14.42 5.87 -9.52
C ALA A 91 14.82 5.72 -8.06
N ALA A 92 15.71 6.59 -7.58
CA ALA A 92 16.01 6.81 -6.18
C ALA A 92 16.10 8.32 -5.91
N TYR A 93 15.25 8.81 -5.01
CA TYR A 93 15.14 10.23 -4.70
C TYR A 93 15.20 10.44 -3.19
N ARG A 94 16.14 11.26 -2.74
CA ARG A 94 16.25 11.68 -1.33
C ARG A 94 15.75 13.10 -1.18
N MET A 95 14.72 13.28 -0.34
CA MET A 95 14.21 14.61 -0.01
C MET A 95 15.27 15.46 0.70
N THR A 96 15.21 16.77 0.50
CA THR A 96 16.01 17.71 1.30
C THR A 96 15.61 17.58 2.77
N GLY A 97 16.61 17.42 3.66
CA GLY A 97 16.38 17.20 5.08
C GLY A 97 16.19 15.74 5.50
N ALA A 98 16.12 14.80 4.56
CA ALA A 98 16.10 13.37 4.90
C ALA A 98 17.47 12.90 5.43
N PRO A 99 17.50 11.90 6.34
CA PRO A 99 18.75 11.33 6.85
C PRO A 99 19.63 10.82 5.71
N ARG A 100 20.93 11.14 5.75
CA ARG A 100 21.87 10.64 4.72
C ARG A 100 22.24 9.18 4.89
N THR A 101 22.05 8.64 6.09
CA THR A 101 22.41 7.27 6.46
C THR A 101 21.30 6.64 7.30
N GLN A 102 21.09 5.34 7.15
CA GLN A 102 20.32 4.53 8.08
C GLN A 102 21.26 3.60 8.86
N ARG A 103 21.03 3.54 10.16
CA ARG A 103 21.72 2.59 11.04
C ARG A 103 20.97 1.26 10.99
N VAL A 104 21.69 0.18 10.73
CA VAL A 104 21.18 -1.19 10.90
C VAL A 104 21.23 -1.49 12.39
N ASP A 105 20.07 -1.67 13.01
CA ASP A 105 19.98 -1.92 14.44
C ASP A 105 18.81 -2.86 14.73
N SER A 106 19.12 -4.00 15.32
CA SER A 106 18.13 -4.96 15.81
C SER A 106 17.53 -4.58 17.17
N GLY A 107 18.15 -3.64 17.91
CA GLY A 107 17.77 -3.29 19.28
C GLY A 107 18.06 -4.38 20.32
N ARG A 108 18.77 -5.45 19.93
CA ARG A 108 19.02 -6.64 20.76
C ARG A 108 20.43 -6.71 21.34
N GLY A 109 21.27 -5.70 21.09
CA GLY A 109 22.66 -5.68 21.57
C GLY A 109 23.55 -6.77 20.97
N VAL A 110 23.22 -7.23 19.76
CA VAL A 110 24.02 -8.23 19.04
C VAL A 110 25.34 -7.60 18.57
N VAL A 111 26.44 -8.34 18.71
CA VAL A 111 27.78 -7.92 18.27
C VAL A 111 28.18 -8.77 17.06
N GLY A 112 28.35 -8.12 15.91
CA GLY A 112 28.79 -8.75 14.65
C GLY A 112 27.86 -8.46 13.46
N GLY A 113 28.26 -8.89 12.27
CA GLY A 113 27.49 -8.67 11.04
C GLY A 113 27.37 -7.19 10.66
N LEU A 114 26.18 -6.78 10.20
CA LEU A 114 25.86 -5.38 9.87
C LEU A 114 25.33 -4.58 11.08
N GLU A 115 25.21 -5.20 12.26
CA GLU A 115 24.63 -4.54 13.44
C GLU A 115 25.46 -3.32 13.87
N GLY A 116 24.77 -2.19 14.00
CA GLY A 116 25.35 -0.90 14.35
C GLY A 116 26.01 -0.14 13.20
N LEU A 117 26.04 -0.69 11.99
CA LEU A 117 26.62 0.00 10.84
C LEU A 117 25.67 1.07 10.29
N SER A 118 26.22 2.24 9.95
CA SER A 118 25.49 3.28 9.21
C SER A 118 25.74 3.14 7.71
N ILE A 119 24.69 2.86 6.96
CA ILE A 119 24.72 2.64 5.52
C ILE A 119 24.06 3.85 4.83
N PRO A 120 24.50 4.28 3.64
CA PRO A 120 23.84 5.36 2.92
C PRO A 120 22.34 5.07 2.69
N SER A 121 21.51 6.08 2.88
CA SER A 121 20.05 5.94 2.92
C SER A 121 19.46 5.36 1.64
N GLU A 122 20.05 5.68 0.50
CA GLU A 122 19.64 5.28 -0.84
C GLU A 122 19.90 3.78 -1.05
N LEU A 123 21.06 3.28 -0.62
CA LEU A 123 21.40 1.86 -0.66
C LEU A 123 20.46 1.05 0.24
N THR A 124 20.15 1.56 1.44
CA THR A 124 19.18 0.92 2.34
C THR A 124 17.77 0.90 1.75
N ALA A 125 17.35 1.97 1.08
CA ALA A 125 16.05 2.06 0.43
C ALA A 125 15.94 1.08 -0.75
N ILE A 126 16.97 1.00 -1.60
CA ILE A 126 17.05 0.02 -2.70
C ILE A 126 17.02 -1.41 -2.17
N ALA A 127 17.82 -1.72 -1.15
CA ALA A 127 17.84 -3.06 -0.55
C ALA A 127 16.45 -3.47 -0.03
N LYS A 128 15.75 -2.57 0.66
CA LYS A 128 14.37 -2.79 1.14
C LYS A 128 13.38 -2.98 -0.02
N ALA A 129 13.51 -2.18 -1.07
CA ALA A 129 12.63 -2.28 -2.24
C ALA A 129 12.83 -3.61 -2.97
N ILE A 130 14.06 -4.02 -3.26
CA ILE A 130 14.34 -5.28 -3.97
C ILE A 130 13.79 -6.50 -3.20
N THR A 131 13.90 -6.50 -1.87
CA THR A 131 13.31 -7.58 -1.06
C THR A 131 11.78 -7.67 -1.24
N SER A 132 11.08 -6.54 -1.43
CA SER A 132 9.61 -6.58 -1.64
C SER A 132 9.19 -7.22 -2.96
N VAL A 133 10.06 -7.25 -3.99
CA VAL A 133 9.77 -7.93 -5.26
C VAL A 133 9.53 -9.41 -5.07
N TYR A 134 10.32 -10.04 -4.19
CA TYR A 134 10.19 -11.47 -3.88
C TYR A 134 8.87 -11.83 -3.21
N PHE A 135 8.21 -10.85 -2.58
CA PHE A 135 6.92 -11.04 -1.90
C PHE A 135 5.73 -10.43 -2.66
N SER A 136 5.97 -9.81 -3.82
CA SER A 136 4.93 -9.16 -4.63
C SER A 136 4.33 -10.15 -5.64
N SER A 137 3.29 -10.88 -5.23
CA SER A 137 2.46 -11.66 -6.16
C SER A 137 1.38 -10.77 -6.77
N GLU A 138 1.63 -10.26 -7.98
CA GLU A 138 0.66 -9.71 -8.95
C GLU A 138 -0.54 -8.90 -8.41
N GLY A 139 -0.37 -8.14 -7.34
CA GLY A 139 -1.43 -7.30 -6.76
C GLY A 139 -1.27 -6.90 -5.29
N ASN A 140 -0.45 -7.61 -4.51
CA ASN A 140 -0.28 -7.32 -3.08
C ASN A 140 1.17 -6.97 -2.70
N ALA A 141 1.39 -5.75 -2.22
CA ALA A 141 2.68 -5.31 -1.71
C ALA A 141 2.77 -5.55 -0.19
N PHE A 142 3.49 -6.60 0.23
CA PHE A 142 3.77 -6.86 1.64
C PHE A 142 4.95 -6.01 2.13
N ALA A 143 4.68 -4.77 2.54
CA ALA A 143 5.63 -3.92 3.25
C ALA A 143 5.02 -3.37 4.54
N SER A 144 5.86 -3.10 5.55
CA SER A 144 5.44 -2.70 6.89
C SER A 144 4.79 -1.30 6.99
N ARG A 145 4.52 -0.61 5.87
CA ARG A 145 3.97 0.77 5.82
C ARG A 145 2.94 1.05 4.69
N THR A 146 2.06 0.08 4.34
CA THR A 146 0.83 0.17 3.45
C THR A 146 1.03 -0.38 2.00
N ALA A 147 0.12 -1.10 1.29
CA ALA A 147 -1.35 -1.30 1.31
C ALA A 147 -1.82 -2.77 1.05
N GLY A 148 -3.04 -3.13 1.49
CA GLY A 148 -3.67 -4.49 1.47
C GLY A 148 -3.93 -5.12 0.08
N GLN A 149 -4.47 -6.35 -0.05
CA GLN A 149 -5.29 -7.20 0.85
C GLN A 149 -4.78 -8.67 0.82
N LEU A 150 -4.54 -9.28 1.99
CA LEU A 150 -4.44 -10.74 2.10
C LEU A 150 -5.86 -11.33 2.03
N ALA A 151 -6.01 -12.42 1.27
CA ALA A 151 -7.20 -13.28 1.33
C ALA A 151 -7.48 -13.74 2.77
#